data_AF-A0A4Q3JKQ4-F1
#
_entry.id   AF-A0A4Q3JKQ4-F1
#
_cell.length_a   1.000
_cell.length_b   1.000
_cell.length_c   1.000
_cell.angle_alpha   90.00
_cell.angle_beta   90.00
_cell.angle_gamma   90.00
#
_symmetry.space_group_name_H-M   'P 1'
#
loop_
_entity.id
_entity.type
_entity.pdbx_description
1 polymer ?
#
loop_
_entity_poly.entity_id
_entity_poly.type
_entity_poly.pdbx_seq_one_letter_code
_entity_poly.pdbx_strand_id
1 'polypeptide(L)' 'MTFSFDNTYARLPDRFFSRVTPTAVRDPRVVAVNRPLAELLGLDADFLASSQGAQVLAGNVLPEGAASIALAYAG' A
#
# COMPACT_ATOMS: atom_id res chain seq x y z
N MET A 1 8.50 2.82 -11.02
CA MET A 1 7.58 1.68 -10.81
C MET A 1 6.19 2.23 -10.61
N THR A 2 5.20 1.64 -11.26
CA THR A 2 3.81 2.12 -11.22
C THR A 2 2.94 1.03 -10.60
N PHE A 3 2.16 1.39 -9.58
CA PHE A 3 1.15 0.51 -9.02
C PHE A 3 -0.16 0.70 -9.79
N SER A 4 -0.70 -0.38 -10.35
CA SER A 4 -1.93 -0.34 -11.14
C SER A 4 -3.17 -0.47 -10.25
N PHE A 5 -3.49 0.56 -9.47
CA PHE A 5 -4.66 0.53 -8.60
C PHE A 5 -5.98 0.72 -9.36
N ASP A 6 -6.97 -0.11 -9.04
CA ASP A 6 -8.39 0.18 -9.22
C ASP A 6 -9.09 0.11 -7.87
N ASN A 7 -9.26 1.26 -7.20
CA ASN A 7 -9.80 1.36 -5.84
C ASN A 7 -11.33 1.22 -5.82
N THR A 8 -11.86 0.10 -6.31
CA THR A 8 -13.31 -0.14 -6.46
C THR A 8 -14.08 0.03 -5.15
N TYR A 9 -13.51 -0.42 -4.03
CA TYR A 9 -14.13 -0.32 -2.71
C TYR A 9 -14.26 1.12 -2.21
N ALA A 10 -13.28 1.98 -2.52
CA ALA A 10 -13.30 3.40 -2.14
C ALA A 10 -14.35 4.22 -2.91
N ARG A 11 -15.04 3.62 -3.89
CA ARG A 11 -16.19 4.20 -4.60
C ARG A 11 -17.54 3.86 -3.96
N LEU A 12 -17.57 2.99 -2.95
CA LEU A 12 -18.80 2.70 -2.20
C LEU A 12 -19.20 3.91 -1.33
N PRO A 13 -20.46 3.96 -0.83
CA PRO A 13 -20.87 5.00 0.10
C PRO A 13 -19.98 5.08 1.35
N ASP A 14 -19.71 6.29 1.83
CA ASP A 14 -18.77 6.54 2.95
C ASP A 14 -19.19 5.87 4.29
N ARG A 15 -20.39 5.30 4.40
CA ARG A 15 -20.75 4.48 5.58
C ARG A 15 -19.98 3.15 5.67
N PHE A 16 -19.37 2.69 4.58
CA PHE A 16 -18.64 1.43 4.52
C PHE A 16 -17.16 1.57 4.91
N PHE A 17 -16.62 2.78 4.93
CA PHE A 17 -15.22 3.03 5.24
C PHE A 17 -14.98 4.47 5.67
N SER A 18 -13.87 4.72 6.36
CA SER A 18 -13.34 6.07 6.55
C SER A 18 -12.08 6.27 5.71
N ARG A 19 -11.88 7.46 5.14
CA ARG A 19 -10.62 7.84 4.50
C ARG A 19 -9.60 8.18 5.58
N VAL A 20 -8.45 7.51 5.56
CA VAL A 20 -7.40 7.67 6.57
C VAL A 20 -6.06 7.83 5.88
N THR A 21 -5.10 8.49 6.53
CA THR A 21 -3.70 8.53 6.07
C THR A 21 -2.87 7.65 7.01
N PRO A 22 -1.94 6.82 6.49
CA PRO A 22 -1.04 6.06 7.36
C PRO A 22 -0.20 6.99 8.24
N THR A 23 0.06 6.57 9.47
CA THR A 23 0.98 7.28 10.37
C THR A 23 2.42 6.91 10.02
N ALA A 24 3.24 7.91 9.68
CA ALA A 24 4.63 7.67 9.31
C ALA A 24 5.47 7.10 10.47
N VAL A 25 6.39 6.20 10.13
CA VAL A 25 7.33 5.59 11.08
C VAL A 25 8.75 6.09 10.87
N ARG A 26 9.55 6.05 11.95
CA ARG A 26 10.96 6.41 11.89
C ARG A 26 11.77 5.28 11.27
N ASP A 27 12.58 5.62 10.27
CA ASP A 27 13.62 4.77 9.69
C ASP A 27 13.17 3.38 9.20
N PRO A 28 12.18 3.30 8.28
CA PRO A 28 11.66 2.01 7.80
C PRO A 28 12.72 1.21 7.03
N ARG A 29 12.70 -0.11 7.20
CA ARG A 29 13.57 -1.08 6.51
C ARG A 29 12.77 -2.30 6.11
N VAL A 30 13.10 -2.87 4.96
CA VAL A 30 12.48 -4.11 4.47
C VAL A 30 13.19 -5.30 5.11
N VAL A 31 12.42 -6.17 5.78
CA VAL A 31 12.94 -7.40 6.39
C VAL A 31 12.97 -8.54 5.38
N ALA A 32 11.92 -8.67 4.57
CA ALA A 32 11.81 -9.68 3.53
C ALA A 32 10.88 -9.20 2.40
N VAL A 33 11.13 -9.68 1.18
CA VAL A 33 10.24 -9.50 0.02
C VAL A 33 9.89 -10.87 -0.54
N ASN A 34 8.61 -11.13 -0.74
CA ASN A 34 8.15 -12.30 -1.47
C ASN A 34 8.26 -12.03 -2.98
N ARG A 35 9.40 -12.42 -3.58
CA ARG A 35 9.70 -12.17 -5.00
C ARG A 35 8.67 -12.81 -5.95
N PRO A 36 8.28 -14.10 -5.81
CA PRO A 36 7.26 -14.68 -6.66
C PRO A 36 5.91 -13.94 -6.61
N LEU A 37 5.50 -13.46 -5.43
CA LEU A 37 4.26 -12.69 -5.31
C LEU A 37 4.39 -11.30 -5.95
N ALA A 38 5.54 -10.64 -5.83
CA ALA A 38 5.76 -9.37 -6.50
C ALA A 38 5.62 -9.51 -8.02
N GLU A 39 6.22 -10.54 -8.61
CA GLU A 39 6.09 -10.85 -10.03
C GLU A 39 4.63 -11.15 -10.42
N LEU A 40 3.91 -11.95 -9.62
CA LEU A 40 2.48 -12.23 -9.84
C LEU A 40 1.62 -10.97 -9.85
N LEU A 41 1.96 -9.98 -9.02
CA LEU A 41 1.26 -8.70 -8.94
C LEU A 41 1.76 -7.67 -9.98
N GLY A 42 2.73 -8.03 -10.83
CA GLY A 42 3.34 -7.12 -11.81
C GLY A 42 4.22 -6.04 -11.18
N LEU A 43 4.80 -6.33 -10.00
CA LEU A 43 5.60 -5.41 -9.20
C LEU A 43 7.10 -5.73 -9.32
N ASP A 44 7.93 -4.69 -9.32
CA ASP A 44 9.39 -4.83 -9.29
C ASP A 44 9.87 -5.20 -7.88
N ALA A 45 10.33 -6.43 -7.71
CA ALA A 45 10.78 -6.95 -6.43
C ALA A 45 12.06 -6.28 -5.89
N ASP A 46 12.93 -5.79 -6.78
CA ASP A 46 14.17 -5.12 -6.37
C ASP A 46 13.87 -3.69 -5.90
N PHE A 47 12.91 -3.01 -6.54
CA PHE A 47 12.37 -1.77 -5.99
C PHE A 47 11.75 -1.99 -4.60
N LEU A 48 10.92 -3.03 -4.43
CA LEU A 48 10.29 -3.32 -3.14
C LEU A 48 11.33 -3.59 -2.04
N ALA A 49 12.48 -4.19 -2.37
CA ALA A 49 13.57 -4.45 -1.44
C ALA A 49 14.43 -3.21 -1.11
N SER A 50 14.25 -2.10 -1.84
CA SER A 50 15.03 -0.87 -1.66
C SER A 50 14.59 -0.03 -0.46
N SER A 51 15.40 0.98 -0.11
CA SER A 51 15.03 1.97 0.90
C SER A 51 13.80 2.81 0.51
N GLN A 52 13.57 3.02 -0.79
CA GLN A 52 12.37 3.70 -1.31
C GLN A 52 11.15 2.80 -1.20
N GLY A 53 11.30 1.51 -1.52
CA GLY A 53 10.29 0.48 -1.29
C GLY A 53 9.89 0.40 0.18
N ALA A 54 10.85 0.51 1.10
CA ALA A 54 10.57 0.56 2.54
C ALA A 54 9.68 1.74 2.94
N GLN A 55 9.87 2.93 2.35
CA GLN A 55 9.01 4.09 2.62
C GLN A 55 7.57 3.85 2.16
N VAL A 56 7.39 3.21 1.00
CA VAL A 56 6.07 2.87 0.47
C VAL A 56 5.39 1.80 1.32
N LEU A 57 6.07 0.69 1.59
CA LEU A 57 5.55 -0.44 2.35
C LEU A 57 5.24 -0.10 3.81
N ALA A 58 5.97 0.85 4.41
CA ALA A 58 5.72 1.34 5.75
C ALA A 58 4.64 2.43 5.82
N GLY A 59 4.08 2.87 4.69
CA GLY A 59 3.05 3.92 4.64
C GLY A 59 3.58 5.35 4.80
N ASN A 60 4.91 5.54 4.77
CA ASN A 60 5.51 6.88 4.82
C ASN A 60 5.32 7.65 3.51
N VAL A 61 5.23 6.93 2.39
CA VAL A 61 4.93 7.48 1.05
C VAL A 61 3.79 6.68 0.45
N LEU A 62 2.72 7.36 0.05
CA LEU A 62 1.66 6.71 -0.70
C LEU A 62 2.04 6.63 -2.18
N PRO A 63 1.93 5.45 -2.81
CA PRO A 63 2.15 5.33 -4.24
C PRO A 63 1.06 6.06 -5.02
N GLU A 64 1.40 6.50 -6.22
CA GLU A 64 0.44 7.17 -7.11
C GLU A 64 -0.79 6.27 -7.34
N GLY A 65 -1.98 6.89 -7.30
CA GLY A 65 -3.25 6.20 -7.48
C GLY A 65 -3.77 5.43 -6.24
N ALA A 66 -3.03 5.36 -5.13
CA ALA A 66 -3.51 4.69 -3.92
C ALA A 66 -4.64 5.49 -3.23
N ALA A 67 -5.67 4.79 -2.74
CA ALA A 67 -6.70 5.35 -1.86
C ALA A 67 -6.71 4.61 -0.51
N SER A 68 -6.18 5.24 0.53
CA SER A 68 -6.11 4.63 1.87
C SER A 68 -7.43 4.79 2.62
N ILE A 69 -8.00 3.65 3.05
CA ILE A 69 -9.29 3.57 3.75
C ILE A 69 -9.20 2.59 4.92
N ALA A 70 -9.96 2.86 5.98
CA ALA A 70 -10.24 1.95 7.08
C ALA A 70 -11.67 1.44 6.94
N LEU A 71 -11.85 0.13 6.77
CA LEU A 71 -13.16 -0.47 6.52
C LEU A 71 -13.98 -0.57 7.80
N ALA A 72 -15.26 -0.23 7.72
CA ALA A 72 -16.22 -0.50 8.79
C ALA A 72 -16.62 -1.99 8.75
N TYR A 73 -16.60 -2.65 9.90
CA TYR A 73 -17.08 -4.03 10.05
C TYR A 73 -17.69 -4.24 11.43
N ALA A 74 -18.47 -5.32 11.56
CA ALA A 74 -19.07 -5.79 12.81
C ALA A 74 -18.83 -7.30 12.95
N GLY A 75 -19.22 -7.88 14.10
CA GLY A 75 -19.12 -9.31 14.42
C GLY A 75 -20.41 -10.06 14.13
#